data_AF-A0A8W8NUG0-F1
#
_entry.id   AF-A0A8W8NUG0-F1
#
_cell.length_a   1.000
_cell.length_b   1.000
_cell.length_c   1.000
_cell.angle_alpha   90.00
_cell.angle_beta   90.00
_cell.angle_gamma   90.00
#
_symmetry.space_group_name_H-M   'P 1'
#
loop_
_entity.id
_entity.type
_entity.pdbx_description
1 polymer ?
#
loop_
_entity_poly.entity_id
_entity_poly.type
_entity_poly.pdbx_seq_one_letter_code
_entity_poly.pdbx_strand_id
1 'polypeptide(L)'
;MKKFLVGVLFTQVTAISIMNKAIIDQGFCHNEHVKLELPVECGSNFTASLLYSTNGNIILQCQHPFHDSWTCGAENVTGKYNASTDIFEIDFIYNETLHGGQQYNISIRCNDSSQAIQIFLEPCLSGFVVNATLFNESSIIVDCQHSSFNYSRSTLSIQQKEGNEYGTGSKNYHTPGCLSKIDY
;
A
#
# COMPACT_ATOMS: atom_id res chain seq x y z
N MET A 1 -6.69 -1.37 -59.46
CA MET A 1 -5.93 -1.18 -58.20
C MET A 1 -6.91 -0.93 -57.06
N LYS A 2 -7.30 -1.95 -56.30
CA LYS A 2 -8.14 -1.79 -55.09
C LYS A 2 -7.20 -1.53 -53.92
N LYS A 3 -7.17 -0.28 -53.42
CA LYS A 3 -6.45 0.06 -52.19
C LYS A 3 -7.35 -0.33 -51.01
N PHE A 4 -6.96 -1.38 -50.29
CA PHE A 4 -7.61 -1.77 -49.04
C PHE A 4 -6.93 -0.99 -47.92
N LEU A 5 -7.63 -0.04 -47.31
CA LEU A 5 -7.14 0.67 -46.13
C LEU A 5 -7.39 -0.25 -44.92
N VAL A 6 -6.36 -0.94 -44.46
CA VAL A 6 -6.40 -1.68 -43.19
C VAL A 6 -6.21 -0.67 -42.07
N GLY A 7 -7.32 -0.21 -41.48
CA GLY A 7 -7.29 0.56 -40.25
C GLY A 7 -6.89 -0.35 -39.09
N VAL A 8 -5.67 -0.19 -38.59
CA VAL A 8 -5.24 -0.84 -37.34
C VAL A 8 -5.93 -0.09 -36.19
N LEU A 9 -6.97 -0.71 -35.61
CA LEU A 9 -7.51 -0.28 -34.33
C LEU A 9 -6.52 -0.68 -33.23
N PHE A 10 -5.78 0.28 -32.71
CA PHE A 10 -5.06 0.12 -31.45
C PHE A 10 -6.10 0.18 -30.32
N THR A 11 -6.48 -0.97 -29.78
CA THR A 11 -7.19 -1.01 -28.49
C THR A 11 -6.21 -0.58 -27.41
N GLN A 12 -6.37 0.62 -26.87
CA GLN A 12 -5.61 1.07 -25.72
C GLN A 12 -6.07 0.23 -24.53
N VAL A 13 -5.19 -0.64 -24.01
CA VAL A 13 -5.45 -1.32 -22.75
C VAL A 13 -5.18 -0.29 -21.66
N THR A 14 -6.25 0.30 -21.11
CA THR A 14 -6.15 1.15 -19.92
C THR A 14 -5.63 0.27 -18.78
N ALA A 15 -4.50 0.64 -18.19
CA ALA A 15 -4.01 -0.07 -17.01
C ALA A 15 -4.98 0.18 -15.85
N ILE A 16 -5.32 -0.87 -15.10
CA ILE A 16 -6.05 -0.74 -13.84
C ILE A 16 -5.36 0.32 -12.96
N SER A 17 -6.16 1.13 -12.29
CA SER A 17 -5.68 2.20 -11.40
C SER A 17 -6.42 2.15 -10.08
N ILE A 18 -5.90 2.84 -9.07
CA ILE A 18 -6.58 3.02 -7.79
C ILE A 18 -7.06 4.46 -7.73
N MET A 19 -8.37 4.64 -7.56
CA MET A 19 -8.98 5.97 -7.61
C MET A 19 -8.47 6.87 -6.49
N ASN A 20 -8.30 6.30 -5.31
CA ASN A 20 -7.86 7.02 -4.12
C ASN A 20 -6.36 6.90 -3.85
N LYS A 21 -5.54 6.73 -4.91
CA LYS A 21 -4.08 6.52 -4.79
C LYS A 21 -3.38 7.61 -3.97
N ALA A 22 -3.77 8.87 -4.11
CA ALA A 22 -3.18 9.97 -3.34
C ALA A 22 -3.39 9.85 -1.81
N ILE A 23 -4.43 9.13 -1.37
CA ILE A 23 -4.65 8.81 0.05
C ILE A 23 -3.79 7.61 0.45
N ILE A 24 -3.71 6.58 -0.40
CA ILE A 24 -2.86 5.41 -0.16
C ILE A 24 -1.39 5.81 0.00
N ASP A 25 -0.92 6.75 -0.82
CA ASP A 25 0.46 7.24 -0.83
C ASP A 25 0.79 8.13 0.39
N GLN A 26 -0.20 8.55 1.20
CA GLN A 26 0.06 9.23 2.48
C GLN A 26 0.45 8.25 3.60
N GLY A 27 0.17 6.95 3.39
CA GLY A 27 0.39 5.90 4.37
C GLY A 27 -0.67 5.83 5.47
N PHE A 28 -0.57 4.78 6.29
CA PHE A 28 -1.57 4.44 7.31
C PHE A 28 -0.92 4.11 8.66
N CYS A 29 -1.55 4.57 9.74
CA CYS A 29 -1.20 4.17 11.10
C CYS A 29 -1.87 2.85 11.48
N HIS A 30 -1.29 2.13 12.44
CA HIS A 30 -1.89 0.90 12.98
C HIS A 30 -3.32 1.16 13.48
N ASN A 31 -4.21 0.22 13.19
CA ASN A 31 -5.65 0.25 13.43
C ASN A 31 -6.46 1.29 12.62
N GLU A 32 -5.86 1.96 11.65
CA GLU A 32 -6.62 2.78 10.72
C GLU A 32 -7.37 1.93 9.70
N HIS A 33 -8.55 2.39 9.29
CA HIS A 33 -9.30 1.77 8.22
C HIS A 33 -8.67 2.11 6.87
N VAL A 34 -8.38 1.08 6.08
CA VAL A 34 -7.90 1.21 4.70
C VAL A 34 -9.02 0.80 3.77
N LYS A 35 -9.29 1.66 2.80
CA LYS A 35 -10.17 1.38 1.68
C LYS A 35 -9.40 1.55 0.38
N LEU A 36 -9.43 0.55 -0.49
CA LEU A 36 -8.90 0.61 -1.85
C LEU A 36 -10.07 0.64 -2.83
N GLU A 37 -10.10 1.64 -3.71
CA GLU A 37 -11.17 1.81 -4.69
C GLU A 37 -10.66 1.52 -6.10
N LEU A 38 -11.15 0.42 -6.68
CA LEU A 38 -10.69 -0.12 -7.97
C LEU A 38 -11.83 -0.01 -8.99
N PRO A 39 -11.68 0.73 -10.09
CA PRO A 39 -12.65 0.73 -11.17
C PRO A 39 -12.60 -0.63 -11.90
N VAL A 40 -13.77 -1.26 -12.07
CA VAL A 40 -13.90 -2.56 -12.73
C VAL A 40 -14.35 -2.33 -14.17
N GLU A 41 -13.44 -1.87 -15.02
CA GLU A 41 -13.74 -1.52 -16.43
C GLU A 41 -13.99 -2.74 -17.34
N CYS A 42 -14.71 -3.76 -16.89
CA CYS A 42 -14.99 -4.98 -17.64
C CYS A 42 -16.11 -4.81 -18.69
N GLY A 43 -16.82 -3.66 -18.70
CA GLY A 43 -17.98 -3.42 -19.56
C GLY A 43 -19.24 -4.13 -19.08
N SER A 44 -20.25 -4.27 -19.93
CA SER A 44 -21.46 -5.05 -19.60
C SER A 44 -21.27 -6.54 -19.92
N ASN A 45 -21.88 -7.40 -19.09
CA ASN A 45 -21.92 -8.86 -19.28
C ASN A 45 -20.54 -9.52 -19.35
N PHE A 46 -19.89 -9.67 -18.19
CA PHE A 46 -18.55 -10.25 -18.08
C PHE A 46 -18.49 -11.34 -17.01
N THR A 47 -17.54 -12.26 -17.18
CA THR A 47 -17.01 -13.03 -16.05
C THR A 47 -15.78 -12.31 -15.54
N ALA A 48 -15.68 -12.06 -14.24
CA ALA A 48 -14.47 -11.48 -13.68
C ALA A 48 -13.93 -12.26 -12.49
N SER A 49 -12.63 -12.14 -12.29
CA SER A 49 -11.99 -12.47 -11.03
C SER A 49 -11.11 -11.34 -10.57
N LEU A 50 -11.08 -11.13 -9.26
CA LEU A 50 -10.17 -10.21 -8.59
C LEU A 50 -9.33 -11.01 -7.61
N LEU A 51 -8.03 -10.77 -7.63
CA LEU A 51 -7.08 -11.37 -6.69
C LEU A 51 -6.27 -10.28 -6.02
N TYR A 52 -6.25 -10.28 -4.69
CA TYR A 52 -5.39 -9.45 -3.86
C TYR A 52 -4.47 -10.35 -3.05
N SER A 53 -3.16 -10.14 -3.18
CA SER A 53 -2.15 -11.05 -2.66
C SER A 53 -0.88 -10.33 -2.22
N THR A 54 -0.12 -10.96 -1.32
CA THR A 54 1.22 -10.53 -0.89
C THR A 54 2.17 -11.72 -0.92
N ASN A 55 3.35 -11.59 -1.52
CA ASN A 55 4.39 -12.62 -1.56
C ASN A 55 3.88 -14.04 -1.94
N GLY A 56 2.88 -14.14 -2.83
CA GLY A 56 2.27 -15.40 -3.24
C GLY A 56 1.12 -15.92 -2.36
N ASN A 57 0.87 -15.29 -1.20
CA ASN A 57 -0.28 -15.59 -0.35
C ASN A 57 -1.51 -14.82 -0.82
N ILE A 58 -2.61 -15.54 -1.03
CA ILE A 58 -3.90 -14.97 -1.41
C ILE A 58 -4.58 -14.43 -0.15
N ILE A 59 -4.93 -13.14 -0.17
CA ILE A 59 -5.59 -12.46 0.96
C ILE A 59 -7.10 -12.34 0.69
N LEU A 60 -7.44 -11.93 -0.53
CA LEU A 60 -8.81 -11.82 -1.00
C LEU A 60 -8.87 -12.36 -2.43
N GLN A 61 -9.81 -13.27 -2.66
CA GLN A 61 -10.15 -13.78 -3.96
C GLN A 61 -11.64 -13.59 -4.19
N CYS A 62 -11.98 -12.89 -5.26
CA CYS A 62 -13.36 -12.68 -5.65
C CYS A 62 -13.64 -13.16 -7.07
N GLN A 63 -14.85 -13.67 -7.27
CA GLN A 63 -15.34 -14.13 -8.55
C GLN A 63 -16.72 -13.53 -8.83
N HIS A 64 -16.91 -13.08 -10.05
CA HIS A 64 -18.19 -12.65 -10.59
C HIS A 64 -18.54 -13.57 -11.76
N PRO A 65 -19.39 -14.59 -11.52
CA PRO A 65 -19.94 -15.39 -12.59
C PRO A 65 -20.79 -14.52 -13.52
N PHE A 66 -20.91 -14.94 -14.78
CA PHE A 66 -21.73 -14.24 -15.77
C PHE A 66 -23.18 -14.08 -15.28
N HIS A 67 -23.67 -12.84 -15.22
CA HIS A 67 -25.01 -12.47 -14.72
C HIS A 67 -25.31 -12.81 -13.25
N ASP A 68 -24.29 -13.06 -12.43
CA ASP A 68 -24.46 -13.32 -11.00
C ASP A 68 -23.80 -12.22 -10.16
N SER A 69 -23.94 -12.29 -8.86
CA SER A 69 -23.29 -11.40 -7.90
C SER A 69 -21.82 -11.75 -7.66
N TRP A 70 -21.04 -10.76 -7.22
CA TRP A 70 -19.67 -10.99 -6.76
C TRP A 70 -19.66 -11.86 -5.49
N THR A 71 -18.86 -12.90 -5.51
CA THR A 71 -18.59 -13.77 -4.37
C THR A 71 -17.13 -13.63 -3.97
N CYS A 72 -16.84 -13.49 -2.69
CA CYS A 72 -15.49 -13.26 -2.18
C CYS A 72 -15.15 -14.23 -1.05
N GLY A 73 -13.99 -14.87 -1.15
CA GLY A 73 -13.32 -15.57 -0.06
C GLY A 73 -12.16 -14.73 0.45
N ALA A 74 -12.10 -14.51 1.77
CA ALA A 74 -11.12 -13.60 2.37
C ALA A 74 -10.74 -14.00 3.80
N GLU A 75 -9.55 -13.59 4.22
CA GLU A 75 -9.11 -13.60 5.62
C GLU A 75 -8.84 -12.16 6.09
N ASN A 76 -9.58 -11.69 7.11
CA ASN A 76 -9.42 -10.35 7.72
C ASN A 76 -9.52 -9.15 6.75
N VAL A 77 -10.06 -9.35 5.56
CA VAL A 77 -10.30 -8.34 4.53
C VAL A 77 -11.70 -8.53 3.97
N THR A 78 -12.34 -7.45 3.54
CA THR A 78 -13.64 -7.50 2.85
C THR A 78 -13.51 -6.99 1.42
N GLY A 79 -14.26 -7.60 0.51
CA GLY A 79 -14.37 -7.17 -0.89
C GLY A 79 -15.82 -6.94 -1.25
N LYS A 80 -16.13 -5.78 -1.83
CA LYS A 80 -17.50 -5.41 -2.21
C LYS A 80 -17.52 -4.68 -3.54
N TYR A 81 -18.39 -5.12 -4.44
CA TYR A 81 -18.61 -4.45 -5.72
C TYR A 81 -19.86 -3.56 -5.68
N ASN A 82 -19.74 -2.36 -6.25
CA ASN A 82 -20.84 -1.43 -6.46
C ASN A 82 -21.13 -1.27 -7.96
N ALA A 83 -22.21 -1.92 -8.42
CA ALA A 83 -22.62 -1.89 -9.82
C ALA A 83 -23.06 -0.51 -10.34
N SER A 84 -23.44 0.42 -9.46
CA SER A 84 -23.88 1.76 -9.87
C SER A 84 -22.71 2.67 -10.24
N THR A 85 -21.56 2.46 -9.60
CA THR A 85 -20.34 3.24 -9.81
C THR A 85 -19.27 2.47 -10.56
N ASP A 86 -19.48 1.17 -10.79
CA ASP A 86 -18.50 0.25 -11.38
C ASP A 86 -17.18 0.19 -10.61
N ILE A 87 -17.28 0.20 -9.26
CA ILE A 87 -16.14 0.21 -8.34
C ILE A 87 -16.15 -1.04 -7.48
N PHE A 88 -15.01 -1.69 -7.37
CA PHE A 88 -14.71 -2.71 -6.38
C PHE A 88 -13.93 -2.10 -5.22
N GLU A 89 -14.50 -2.22 -4.02
CA GLU A 89 -13.90 -1.77 -2.76
C GLU A 89 -13.24 -2.95 -2.06
N ILE A 90 -11.98 -2.78 -1.66
CA ILE A 90 -11.29 -3.65 -0.71
C ILE A 90 -11.15 -2.88 0.60
N ASP A 91 -11.64 -3.43 1.71
CA ASP A 91 -11.66 -2.75 3.01
C ASP A 91 -11.10 -3.66 4.11
N PHE A 92 -10.20 -3.11 4.94
CA PHE A 92 -9.58 -3.81 6.06
C PHE A 92 -8.99 -2.83 7.09
N ILE A 93 -8.66 -3.35 8.28
CA ILE A 93 -7.94 -2.61 9.32
C ILE A 93 -6.44 -2.75 9.11
N TYR A 94 -5.72 -1.63 8.98
CA TYR A 94 -4.28 -1.63 8.82
C TYR A 94 -3.58 -2.15 10.07
N ASN A 95 -2.88 -3.27 9.93
CA ASN A 95 -1.97 -3.79 10.94
C ASN A 95 -0.53 -3.61 10.46
N GLU A 96 0.19 -2.67 11.06
CA GLU A 96 1.59 -2.38 10.72
C GLU A 96 2.51 -3.62 10.69
N THR A 97 2.35 -4.59 11.61
CA THR A 97 3.18 -5.80 11.63
C THR A 97 2.89 -6.72 10.44
N LEU A 98 1.62 -6.79 10.02
CA LEU A 98 1.21 -7.63 8.89
C LEU A 98 1.36 -6.92 7.55
N HIS A 99 1.19 -5.60 7.51
CA HIS A 99 1.05 -4.85 6.26
C HIS A 99 2.21 -3.88 5.98
N GLY A 100 2.86 -3.37 7.02
CA GLY A 100 3.91 -2.38 6.90
C GLY A 100 5.11 -2.91 6.13
N GLY A 101 5.47 -2.20 5.06
CA GLY A 101 6.62 -2.57 4.23
C GLY A 101 6.38 -3.75 3.30
N GLN A 102 5.12 -4.18 3.12
CA GLN A 102 4.77 -5.21 2.16
C GLN A 102 4.31 -4.62 0.83
N GLN A 103 4.66 -5.33 -0.24
CA GLN A 103 4.15 -5.06 -1.58
C GLN A 103 3.00 -6.00 -1.89
N TYR A 104 1.89 -5.43 -2.31
CA TYR A 104 0.69 -6.17 -2.66
C TYR A 104 0.46 -6.14 -4.16
N ASN A 105 -0.06 -7.24 -4.68
CA ASN A 105 -0.49 -7.34 -6.07
C ASN A 105 -2.01 -7.45 -6.09
N ILE A 106 -2.63 -6.57 -6.88
CA ILE A 106 -4.05 -6.64 -7.21
C ILE A 106 -4.14 -6.95 -8.70
N SER A 107 -4.81 -8.05 -9.05
CA SER A 107 -5.09 -8.38 -10.44
C SER A 107 -6.58 -8.50 -10.66
N ILE A 108 -7.08 -7.91 -11.73
CA ILE A 108 -8.44 -8.11 -12.24
C ILE A 108 -8.32 -8.83 -13.58
N ARG A 109 -9.15 -9.86 -13.77
CA ARG A 109 -9.35 -10.53 -15.04
C ARG A 109 -10.80 -10.33 -15.46
N CYS A 110 -11.02 -9.82 -16.67
CA CYS A 110 -12.32 -9.72 -17.31
C CYS A 110 -12.32 -10.64 -18.54
N ASN A 111 -13.05 -11.74 -18.51
CA ASN A 111 -13.03 -12.77 -19.57
C ASN A 111 -11.58 -13.23 -19.88
N ASP A 112 -11.00 -12.77 -21.00
CA ASP A 112 -9.64 -13.10 -21.44
C ASP A 112 -8.63 -11.97 -21.24
N SER A 113 -9.07 -10.77 -20.86
CA SER A 113 -8.17 -9.66 -20.51
C SER A 113 -7.81 -9.75 -19.03
N SER A 114 -6.54 -9.48 -18.72
CA SER A 114 -6.07 -9.38 -17.35
C SER A 114 -5.17 -8.18 -17.18
N GLN A 115 -5.32 -7.53 -16.04
CA GLN A 115 -4.54 -6.38 -15.64
C GLN A 115 -4.11 -6.57 -14.19
N ALA A 116 -2.93 -6.07 -13.86
CA ALA A 116 -2.42 -6.12 -12.51
C ALA A 116 -1.73 -4.81 -12.16
N ILE A 117 -1.87 -4.42 -10.90
CA ILE A 117 -1.13 -3.32 -10.28
C ILE A 117 -0.46 -3.82 -9.02
N GLN A 118 0.62 -3.14 -8.70
CA GLN A 118 1.29 -3.31 -7.43
C GLN A 118 1.07 -2.07 -6.58
N ILE A 119 0.78 -2.29 -5.31
CA ILE A 119 0.72 -1.23 -4.31
C ILE A 119 1.67 -1.51 -3.17
N PHE A 120 2.10 -0.42 -2.56
CA PHE A 120 2.87 -0.44 -1.34
C PHE A 120 2.09 0.37 -0.32
N LEU A 121 1.76 -0.26 0.81
CA LEU A 121 1.06 0.42 1.90
C LEU A 121 2.14 1.01 2.82
N GLU A 122 2.37 2.31 2.68
CA GLU A 122 3.33 3.00 3.53
C GLU A 122 2.80 3.07 4.97
N PRO A 123 3.64 2.83 5.98
CA PRO A 123 3.28 3.17 7.35
C PRO A 123 3.25 4.70 7.52
N CYS A 124 2.35 5.19 8.37
CA CYS A 124 2.36 6.59 8.73
C CYS A 124 3.68 6.95 9.44
N LEU A 125 4.22 8.14 9.14
CA LEU A 125 5.45 8.67 9.76
C LEU A 125 5.17 9.76 10.82
N SER A 126 3.90 10.05 11.08
CA SER A 126 3.45 11.04 12.08
C SER A 126 3.14 10.38 13.42
N GLY A 127 3.08 11.17 14.50
CA GLY A 127 2.66 10.67 15.83
C GLY A 127 3.79 10.11 16.70
N PHE A 128 5.03 10.14 16.20
CA PHE A 128 6.21 9.78 16.98
C PHE A 128 6.49 10.86 18.03
N VAL A 129 6.61 10.44 19.29
CA VAL A 129 7.18 11.25 20.37
C VAL A 129 8.67 11.00 20.38
N VAL A 130 9.44 12.07 20.18
CA VAL A 130 10.90 12.01 20.14
C VAL A 130 11.46 12.71 21.36
N ASN A 131 12.18 11.97 22.19
CA ASN A 131 12.95 12.50 23.30
C ASN A 131 14.44 12.38 22.97
N ALA A 132 15.14 13.50 22.98
CA ALA A 132 16.59 13.51 22.82
C ALA A 132 17.24 13.92 24.13
N THR A 133 18.20 13.12 24.59
CA THR A 133 19.02 13.43 25.77
C THR A 133 20.49 13.40 25.40
N LEU A 134 21.27 14.29 26.02
CA LEU A 134 22.73 14.23 25.92
C LEU A 134 23.20 13.09 26.81
N PHE A 135 23.89 12.11 26.22
CA PHE A 135 24.58 11.06 26.98
C PHE A 135 25.94 11.57 27.47
N ASN A 136 26.63 12.37 26.66
CA ASN A 136 27.85 13.09 26.99
C ASN A 136 28.06 14.28 26.01
N GLU A 137 29.23 14.92 26.02
CA GLU A 137 29.57 16.05 25.13
C GLU A 137 29.57 15.68 23.63
N SER A 138 29.78 14.40 23.31
CA SER A 138 29.91 13.87 21.95
C SER A 138 28.88 12.77 21.63
N SER A 139 27.78 12.66 22.37
CA SER A 139 26.77 11.63 22.13
C SER A 139 25.39 12.07 22.57
N ILE A 140 24.43 11.84 21.70
CA ILE A 140 23.00 11.98 21.98
C ILE A 140 22.33 10.61 21.96
N ILE A 141 21.41 10.41 22.89
CA ILE A 141 20.44 9.31 22.84
C ILE A 141 19.14 9.91 22.34
N VAL A 142 18.62 9.34 21.26
CA VAL A 142 17.32 9.71 20.70
C VAL A 142 16.40 8.52 20.89
N ASP A 143 15.38 8.70 21.72
CA ASP A 143 14.30 7.74 21.93
C ASP A 143 13.08 8.18 21.13
N CYS A 144 12.71 7.38 20.14
CA CYS A 144 11.50 7.58 19.36
C CYS A 144 10.46 6.55 19.77
N GLN A 145 9.32 7.01 20.28
CA GLN A 145 8.20 6.17 20.70
C GLN A 145 6.97 6.48 19.87
N HIS A 146 6.18 5.46 19.56
CA HIS A 146 4.85 5.63 18.99
C HIS A 146 3.95 4.53 19.53
N SER A 147 2.72 4.86 19.92
CA SER A 147 1.75 3.92 20.49
C SER A 147 1.48 2.69 19.61
N SER A 148 1.40 2.95 18.30
CA SER A 148 1.17 1.97 17.24
C SER A 148 2.39 1.21 16.70
N PHE A 149 3.63 1.64 16.98
CA PHE A 149 4.83 1.05 16.38
C PHE A 149 5.74 0.46 17.47
N ASN A 150 5.99 -0.85 17.40
CA ASN A 150 7.00 -1.48 18.25
C ASN A 150 8.42 -1.27 17.69
N TYR A 151 8.56 -1.09 16.37
CA TYR A 151 9.85 -0.91 15.70
C TYR A 151 9.69 -0.04 14.46
N SER A 152 10.40 1.09 14.37
CA SER A 152 10.48 1.82 13.10
C SER A 152 11.60 1.26 12.23
N ARG A 153 11.33 1.05 10.94
CA ARG A 153 12.34 0.67 9.92
C ARG A 153 13.01 1.86 9.25
N SER A 154 12.51 3.06 9.50
CA SER A 154 13.00 4.29 8.88
C SER A 154 14.36 4.70 9.43
N THR A 155 15.18 5.31 8.57
CA THR A 155 16.43 5.97 8.97
C THR A 155 16.09 7.23 9.77
N LEU A 156 16.84 7.51 10.84
CA LEU A 156 16.74 8.77 11.57
C LEU A 156 17.69 9.80 10.94
N SER A 157 17.15 10.95 10.54
CA SER A 157 17.91 12.11 10.08
C SER A 157 17.86 13.22 11.13
N ILE A 158 19.01 13.80 11.46
CA ILE A 158 19.09 14.95 12.37
C ILE A 158 19.45 16.19 11.56
N GLN A 159 18.57 17.19 11.62
CA GLN A 159 18.75 18.46 10.94
C GLN A 159 18.92 19.58 11.96
N GLN A 160 19.85 20.49 11.68
CA GLN A 160 19.95 21.73 12.43
C GLN A 160 18.80 22.66 12.02
N LYS A 161 18.24 23.40 12.98
CA LYS A 161 17.03 24.21 12.80
C LYS A 161 17.10 25.23 11.65
N GLU A 162 18.32 25.57 11.21
CA GLU A 162 18.60 26.50 10.09
C GLU A 162 19.80 26.06 9.24
N GLY A 163 20.00 24.75 9.00
CA GLY A 163 21.21 24.30 8.29
C GLY A 163 21.15 22.90 7.66
N ASN A 164 22.29 22.49 7.09
CA ASN A 164 22.50 21.20 6.44
C ASN A 164 22.30 20.01 7.39
N GLU A 165 22.01 18.85 6.82
CA GLU A 165 21.88 17.58 7.53
C GLU A 165 23.18 17.25 8.30
N TYR A 166 23.08 17.01 9.60
CA TYR A 166 24.25 16.85 10.49
C TYR A 166 24.83 15.42 10.47
N GLY A 167 24.06 14.45 9.94
CA GLY A 167 24.47 13.06 9.78
C GLY A 167 23.29 12.08 9.80
N THR A 168 23.54 10.86 9.33
CA THR A 168 22.61 9.72 9.36
C THR A 168 23.13 8.63 10.30
N GLY A 169 22.33 8.23 11.29
CA GLY A 169 22.69 7.18 12.25
C GLY A 169 22.21 5.79 11.83
N SER A 170 23.03 4.76 12.07
CA SER A 170 22.69 3.33 11.88
C SER A 170 22.37 2.64 13.22
N LYS A 171 21.45 1.67 13.18
CA LYS A 171 20.82 1.00 14.35
C LYS A 171 21.75 0.10 15.17
N ASN A 172 21.46 0.00 16.48
CA ASN A 172 21.74 -1.19 17.30
C ASN A 172 20.46 -2.03 17.50
N TYR A 173 20.57 -3.35 17.33
CA TYR A 173 19.46 -4.27 16.98
C TYR A 173 18.65 -4.87 18.15
N HIS A 174 18.55 -4.27 19.34
CA HIS A 174 18.07 -5.02 20.53
C HIS A 174 16.94 -4.41 21.40
N THR A 175 16.24 -3.36 20.98
CA THR A 175 15.11 -2.80 21.76
C THR A 175 13.93 -2.34 20.90
N PRO A 176 12.70 -2.30 21.47
CA PRO A 176 11.55 -1.64 20.86
C PRO A 176 11.81 -0.14 20.76
N GLY A 177 11.61 0.45 19.59
CA GLY A 177 11.88 1.87 19.32
C GLY A 177 13.35 2.19 19.01
N CYS A 178 13.57 3.09 18.05
CA CYS A 178 14.88 3.33 17.41
C CYS A 178 15.99 3.70 18.41
N LEU A 179 17.05 2.88 18.49
CA LEU A 179 18.35 3.28 19.05
C LEU A 179 19.31 3.65 17.92
N SER A 180 19.67 4.93 17.83
CA SER A 180 20.86 5.39 17.10
C SER A 180 21.85 6.00 18.08
N LYS A 181 23.03 5.39 18.24
CA LYS A 181 24.16 5.99 18.95
C LYS A 181 25.00 6.75 17.91
N ILE A 182 25.17 8.04 18.11
CA ILE A 182 26.06 8.87 17.29
C ILE A 182 27.22 9.27 18.19
N ASP A 183 28.41 8.77 17.85
CA ASP A 183 29.67 9.19 18.47
C ASP A 183 30.24 10.33 17.61
N TYR A 184 30.39 11.54 18.18
CA TYR A 184 31.10 12.67 17.56
C TYR A 184 32.61 12.60 17.81
#